data_AF-A0A1U7ZCJ4-F1
#
_entry.id   AF-A0A1U7ZCJ4-F1
#
_cell.length_a   1.000
_cell.length_b   1.000
_cell.length_c   1.000
_cell.angle_alpha   90.00
_cell.angle_beta   90.00
_cell.angle_gamma   90.00
#
_symmetry.space_group_name_H-M   'P 1'
#
loop_
_entity.id
_entity.type
_entity.pdbx_description
1 polymer ?
#
loop_
_entity_poly.entity_id
_entity_poly.type
_entity_poly.pdbx_seq_one_letter_code
_entity_poly.pdbx_strand_id
1 'polypeptide(L)'
;MLKDVADMNLSDCYGKVGVPRQLVIKKDPSSIPDAVSKAGLMLPIVAKPLVVDGSAKSHELSLAYDQFSLAKLEPPLVLQEFVNHGGVLFKVYIVGEAIKVVRRFSLPDVNKCELLHNAGVFHFPRVSCAAASADDADLDPGVAELPPRPLLERLARELRRRLGLHLFNIDIIREHGTRDCFYVIDINYFPGYGKMPEYEHIFTDFLLSLVQGKCKKRAANKC
;
A
#
# COMPACT_ATOMS: atom_id res chain seq x y z
N MET A 1 -5.63 -9.56 3.49
CA MET A 1 -4.46 -8.99 2.81
C MET A 1 -3.64 -8.10 3.73
N LEU A 2 -4.07 -6.88 4.09
CA LEU A 2 -3.26 -6.06 5.02
C LEU A 2 -3.12 -6.68 6.42
N LYS A 3 -4.15 -7.39 6.91
CA LYS A 3 -4.07 -8.14 8.17
C LYS A 3 -2.92 -9.15 8.16
N ASP A 4 -2.70 -9.82 7.03
CA ASP A 4 -1.61 -10.79 6.89
C ASP A 4 -0.24 -10.13 7.11
N VAL A 5 -0.04 -8.89 6.64
CA VAL A 5 1.18 -8.11 6.89
C VAL A 5 1.32 -7.76 8.37
N ALA A 6 0.24 -7.30 8.99
CA ALA A 6 0.26 -6.97 10.42
C ALA A 6 0.64 -8.18 11.29
N ASP A 7 0.21 -9.39 10.90
CA ASP A 7 0.50 -10.64 11.61
C ASP A 7 1.91 -11.21 11.33
N MET A 8 2.72 -10.59 10.45
CA MET A 8 4.07 -11.06 10.10
C MET A 8 5.18 -10.56 11.02
N ASN A 9 4.98 -9.46 11.75
CA ASN A 9 6.00 -8.80 12.59
C ASN A 9 7.38 -8.77 11.91
N LEU A 10 7.44 -8.27 10.68
CA LEU A 10 8.64 -8.31 9.86
C LEU A 10 9.59 -7.18 10.28
N SER A 11 10.62 -7.53 11.04
CA SER A 11 11.70 -6.63 11.45
C SER A 11 13.04 -7.38 11.39
N ASP A 12 14.03 -6.79 10.72
CA ASP A 12 15.41 -7.28 10.67
C ASP A 12 16.41 -6.13 10.41
N CYS A 13 17.66 -6.48 10.06
CA CYS A 13 18.72 -5.50 9.80
C CYS A 13 18.47 -4.60 8.58
N TYR A 14 17.49 -4.93 7.72
CA TYR A 14 17.07 -4.12 6.58
C TYR A 14 15.89 -3.20 6.90
N GLY A 15 15.30 -3.33 8.09
CA GLY A 15 14.24 -2.46 8.59
C GLY A 15 13.01 -3.20 9.08
N LYS A 16 11.96 -2.44 9.37
CA LYS A 16 10.66 -2.93 9.81
C LYS A 16 9.58 -2.64 8.77
N VAL A 17 8.68 -3.59 8.59
CA VAL A 17 7.48 -3.45 7.75
C VAL A 17 6.25 -3.61 8.63
N GLY A 18 5.40 -2.58 8.64
CA GLY A 18 4.13 -2.58 9.33
C GLY A 18 2.95 -2.23 8.43
N VAL A 19 1.81 -2.01 9.06
CA VAL A 19 0.61 -1.43 8.44
C VAL A 19 0.17 -0.28 9.36
N PRO A 20 -0.18 0.90 8.83
CA PRO A 20 -0.71 1.97 9.67
C PRO A 20 -2.01 1.50 10.34
N ARG A 21 -2.30 1.97 11.56
CA ARG A 21 -3.48 1.50 12.28
C ARG A 21 -4.72 1.88 11.48
N GLN A 22 -5.67 0.96 11.46
CA GLN A 22 -6.85 1.09 10.63
C GLN A 22 -8.07 0.47 11.27
N LEU A 23 -9.23 0.99 10.87
CA LEU A 23 -10.55 0.59 11.34
C LEU A 23 -11.52 0.53 10.15
N VAL A 24 -12.39 -0.47 10.14
CA VAL A 24 -13.44 -0.59 9.12
C VAL A 24 -14.76 -0.09 9.71
N ILE A 25 -15.38 0.88 9.04
CA ILE A 25 -16.73 1.36 9.38
C ILE A 25 -17.69 0.94 8.27
N LYS A 26 -18.77 0.25 8.62
CA LYS A 26 -19.68 -0.35 7.62
C LYS A 26 -20.97 0.42 7.37
N LYS A 27 -21.49 1.15 8.36
CA LYS A 27 -22.87 1.65 8.30
C LYS A 27 -23.06 3.06 8.81
N ASP A 28 -22.80 3.31 10.09
CA ASP A 28 -23.24 4.56 10.74
C ASP A 28 -22.17 5.66 10.70
N PRO A 29 -22.34 6.74 9.91
CA PRO A 29 -21.41 7.87 9.84
C PRO A 29 -21.26 8.57 11.19
N SER A 30 -22.33 8.66 11.98
CA SER A 30 -22.35 9.42 13.24
C SER A 30 -21.50 8.74 14.31
N SER A 31 -21.30 7.42 14.20
CA SER A 31 -20.45 6.64 15.10
C SER A 31 -18.96 6.74 14.79
N ILE A 32 -18.57 7.31 13.63
CA ILE A 32 -17.17 7.33 13.19
C ILE A 32 -16.25 8.03 14.20
N PRO A 33 -16.56 9.24 14.71
CA PRO A 33 -15.68 9.91 15.65
C PRO A 33 -15.42 9.07 16.91
N ASP A 34 -16.48 8.56 17.54
CA ASP A 34 -16.37 7.74 18.74
C ASP A 34 -15.60 6.45 18.50
N ALA A 35 -15.82 5.80 17.34
CA ALA A 35 -15.12 4.59 16.97
C ALA A 35 -13.61 4.86 16.75
N VAL A 36 -13.26 5.98 16.12
CA VAL A 36 -11.86 6.43 15.94
C VAL A 36 -11.20 6.71 17.29
N SER A 37 -11.88 7.43 18.18
CA SER A 37 -11.37 7.76 19.52
C SER A 37 -11.17 6.50 20.37
N LYS A 38 -12.17 5.60 20.39
CA LYS A 38 -12.10 4.33 21.12
C LYS A 38 -11.01 3.39 20.58
N ALA A 39 -10.82 3.38 19.26
CA ALA A 39 -9.74 2.65 18.62
C ALA A 39 -8.38 3.34 18.80
N GLY A 40 -8.37 4.60 19.24
CA GLY A 40 -7.20 5.42 19.52
C GLY A 40 -6.42 5.83 18.27
N LEU A 41 -7.08 5.95 17.11
CA LEU A 41 -6.42 6.35 15.85
C LEU A 41 -5.99 7.82 15.91
N MET A 42 -4.82 8.12 15.35
CA MET A 42 -4.27 9.47 15.28
C MET A 42 -4.67 10.19 13.98
N LEU A 43 -5.00 11.47 14.10
CA LEU A 43 -5.24 12.36 12.95
C LEU A 43 -3.89 12.82 12.33
N PRO A 44 -3.86 13.06 11.01
CA PRO A 44 -4.98 12.98 10.07
C PRO A 44 -5.27 11.53 9.62
N ILE A 45 -6.50 11.27 9.21
CA ILE A 45 -6.98 9.92 8.84
C ILE A 45 -7.34 9.87 7.36
N VAL A 46 -6.76 8.90 6.64
CA VAL A 46 -7.14 8.55 5.27
C VAL A 46 -8.39 7.67 5.30
N ALA A 47 -9.47 8.13 4.68
CA ALA A 47 -10.67 7.36 4.43
C ALA A 47 -10.65 6.80 3.00
N LYS A 48 -10.82 5.47 2.90
CA LYS A 48 -10.86 4.72 1.65
C LYS A 48 -12.22 4.01 1.53
N PRO A 49 -12.97 4.13 0.42
CA PRO A 49 -14.17 3.34 0.21
C PRO A 49 -13.88 1.84 0.34
N LEU A 50 -14.72 1.10 1.07
CA LEU A 50 -14.55 -0.34 1.26
C LEU A 50 -15.01 -1.14 0.03
N VAL A 51 -16.01 -0.62 -0.67
CA VAL A 51 -16.56 -1.25 -1.88
C VAL A 51 -15.83 -0.66 -3.07
N VAL A 52 -15.18 -1.54 -3.84
CA VAL A 52 -14.54 -1.23 -5.11
C VAL A 52 -15.42 -1.81 -6.22
N ASP A 53 -16.35 -1.01 -6.73
CA ASP A 53 -17.25 -1.42 -7.82
C ASP A 53 -16.69 -1.08 -9.23
N GLY A 54 -15.46 -0.55 -9.28
CA GLY A 54 -14.79 -0.14 -10.50
C GLY A 54 -15.24 1.23 -11.03
N SER A 55 -16.19 1.89 -10.37
CA SER A 55 -16.57 3.26 -10.68
C SER A 55 -15.50 4.26 -10.21
N ALA A 56 -15.47 5.44 -10.83
CA ALA A 56 -14.57 6.52 -10.41
C ALA A 56 -14.78 6.95 -8.94
N LYS A 57 -16.03 6.82 -8.42
CA LYS A 57 -16.38 7.15 -7.03
C LYS A 57 -15.85 6.13 -6.02
N SER A 58 -15.73 4.86 -6.41
CA SER A 58 -15.18 3.81 -5.53
C SER A 58 -13.67 3.92 -5.25
N HIS A 59 -13.02 4.93 -5.83
CA HIS A 59 -11.58 5.15 -5.78
C HIS A 59 -11.19 6.52 -5.19
N GLU A 60 -12.16 7.31 -4.75
CA GLU A 60 -11.90 8.60 -4.14
C GLU A 60 -11.29 8.42 -2.75
N LEU A 61 -10.15 9.06 -2.50
CA LEU A 61 -9.51 9.07 -1.19
C LEU A 61 -9.85 10.37 -0.50
N SER A 62 -10.13 10.32 0.80
CA SER A 62 -10.39 11.51 1.59
C SER A 62 -9.44 11.58 2.78
N LEU A 63 -8.95 12.77 3.11
CA LEU A 63 -8.11 12.99 4.29
C LEU A 63 -8.89 13.86 5.28
N ALA A 64 -9.18 13.30 6.46
CA ALA A 64 -9.84 13.99 7.55
C ALA A 64 -8.80 14.51 8.54
N TYR A 65 -8.84 15.82 8.82
CA TYR A 65 -7.85 16.51 9.66
C TYR A 65 -8.30 16.68 11.11
N ASP A 66 -9.61 16.56 11.36
CA ASP A 66 -10.21 16.83 12.66
C ASP A 66 -11.33 15.84 12.99
N GLN A 67 -11.66 15.76 14.28
CA GLN A 67 -12.65 14.83 14.81
C GLN A 67 -14.08 15.11 14.32
N PHE A 68 -14.41 16.37 14.04
CA PHE A 68 -15.77 16.77 13.64
C PHE A 68 -16.02 16.41 12.18
N SER A 69 -15.02 16.53 11.33
CA SER A 69 -15.11 16.22 9.90
C SER A 69 -15.24 14.73 9.61
N LEU A 70 -14.83 13.85 10.54
CA LEU A 70 -15.05 12.41 10.45
C LEU A 70 -16.52 12.01 10.30
N ALA A 71 -17.44 12.74 10.92
CA ALA A 71 -18.88 12.48 10.82
C ALA A 71 -19.47 12.78 9.43
N LYS A 72 -18.70 13.47 8.56
CA LYS A 72 -19.09 13.80 7.17
C LYS A 72 -18.71 12.68 6.18
N LEU A 73 -17.96 11.68 6.62
CA LEU A 73 -17.54 10.57 5.77
C LEU A 73 -18.69 9.58 5.55
N GLU A 74 -18.78 8.99 4.37
CA GLU A 74 -19.85 8.06 3.99
C GLU A 74 -19.35 6.60 4.01
N PRO A 75 -19.79 5.76 4.96
CA PRO A 75 -19.52 4.33 4.94
C PRO A 75 -20.21 3.61 3.75
N PRO A 76 -19.72 2.42 3.34
CA PRO A 76 -18.69 1.63 4.01
C PRO A 76 -17.28 2.07 3.62
N LEU A 77 -16.39 2.23 4.60
CA LEU A 77 -15.03 2.72 4.42
C LEU A 77 -14.02 2.07 5.35
N VAL A 78 -12.75 2.20 4.99
CA VAL A 78 -11.58 1.91 5.82
C VAL A 78 -10.96 3.24 6.21
N LEU A 79 -10.81 3.47 7.51
CA LEU A 79 -10.07 4.57 8.09
C LEU A 79 -8.67 4.09 8.42
N GLN A 80 -7.64 4.77 7.94
CA GLN A 80 -6.25 4.42 8.15
C GLN A 80 -5.48 5.67 8.58
N GLU A 81 -4.63 5.56 9.59
CA GLU A 81 -3.75 6.66 10.01
C GLU A 81 -2.87 7.13 8.83
N PHE A 82 -2.78 8.45 8.65
CA PHE A 82 -1.86 9.02 7.69
C PHE A 82 -0.45 9.03 8.28
N VAL A 83 0.52 8.58 7.49
CA VAL A 83 1.94 8.59 7.85
C VAL A 83 2.64 9.51 6.86
N ASN A 84 3.32 10.54 7.34
CA ASN A 84 4.17 11.36 6.46
C ASN A 84 5.24 10.48 5.82
N HIS A 85 5.45 10.63 4.52
CA HIS A 85 6.30 9.76 3.70
C HIS A 85 6.99 10.49 2.54
N GLY A 86 7.11 11.82 2.62
CA GLY A 86 7.81 12.63 1.62
C GLY A 86 7.11 12.69 0.27
N GLY A 87 5.82 12.35 0.20
CA GLY A 87 5.06 12.36 -1.04
C GLY A 87 5.46 11.28 -2.06
N VAL A 88 6.14 10.22 -1.64
CA VAL A 88 6.60 9.13 -2.53
C VAL A 88 6.07 7.77 -2.10
N LEU A 89 5.48 7.06 -3.06
CA LEU A 89 4.99 5.70 -2.93
C LEU A 89 5.89 4.74 -3.73
N PHE A 90 6.27 3.63 -3.11
CA PHE A 90 6.95 2.52 -3.77
C PHE A 90 5.92 1.46 -4.15
N LYS A 91 5.64 1.35 -5.46
CA LYS A 91 4.78 0.29 -5.98
C LYS A 91 5.64 -0.92 -6.33
N VAL A 92 5.51 -1.96 -5.53
CA VAL A 92 6.30 -3.20 -5.61
C VAL A 92 5.46 -4.25 -6.32
N TYR A 93 5.78 -4.53 -7.58
CA TYR A 93 5.18 -5.62 -8.35
C TYR A 93 5.87 -6.94 -8.04
N ILE A 94 5.06 -7.98 -7.82
CA ILE A 94 5.50 -9.33 -7.54
C ILE A 94 4.91 -10.25 -8.60
N VAL A 95 5.79 -10.93 -9.32
CA VAL A 95 5.46 -11.88 -10.39
C VAL A 95 6.24 -13.17 -10.13
N GLY A 96 5.61 -14.11 -9.42
CA GLY A 96 6.29 -15.30 -8.94
C GLY A 96 7.41 -14.95 -7.94
N GLU A 97 8.66 -15.20 -8.32
CA GLU A 97 9.84 -14.81 -7.54
C GLU A 97 10.40 -13.44 -7.95
N ALA A 98 9.97 -12.89 -9.09
CA ALA A 98 10.47 -11.61 -9.57
C ALA A 98 9.83 -10.44 -8.81
N ILE A 99 10.65 -9.44 -8.50
CA ILE A 99 10.25 -8.21 -7.83
C ILE A 99 10.70 -7.03 -8.69
N LYS A 100 9.77 -6.12 -8.97
CA LYS A 100 10.06 -4.84 -9.64
C LYS A 100 9.45 -3.71 -8.84
N VAL A 101 10.24 -2.69 -8.54
CA VAL A 101 9.79 -1.50 -7.79
C VAL A 101 9.73 -0.32 -8.74
N VAL A 102 8.66 0.47 -8.66
CA VAL A 102 8.55 1.76 -9.34
C VAL A 102 8.16 2.83 -8.32
N ARG A 103 8.68 4.04 -8.48
CA ARG A 103 8.29 5.20 -7.65
C ARG A 103 7.10 5.92 -8.25
N ARG A 104 6.21 6.37 -7.38
CA ARG A 104 5.02 7.17 -7.74
C ARG A 104 4.91 8.36 -6.80
N PHE A 105 4.44 9.48 -7.32
CA PHE A 105 3.98 10.54 -6.45
C PHE A 105 2.78 10.07 -5.61
N SER A 106 2.74 10.57 -4.39
CA SER A 106 1.74 10.28 -3.37
C SER A 106 1.26 11.58 -2.73
N LEU A 107 0.42 11.45 -1.71
CA LEU A 107 -0.03 12.59 -0.91
C LEU A 107 1.18 13.29 -0.26
N PRO A 108 1.28 14.64 -0.34
CA PRO A 108 2.34 15.37 0.33
C PRO A 108 2.22 15.23 1.85
N ASP A 109 3.33 15.48 2.55
CA ASP A 109 3.34 15.45 4.00
C ASP A 109 2.44 16.52 4.60
N VAL A 110 1.79 16.18 5.70
CA VAL A 110 0.96 17.10 6.47
C VAL A 110 1.82 17.70 7.59
N ASN A 111 1.85 19.03 7.68
CA ASN A 111 2.55 19.71 8.76
C ASN A 111 1.62 20.00 9.96
N LYS A 112 2.20 20.24 11.14
CA LYS A 112 1.41 20.50 12.36
C LYS A 112 0.60 21.81 12.29
N CYS A 113 1.05 22.80 11.52
CA CYS A 113 0.32 24.05 11.34
C CYS A 113 -0.94 23.84 10.47
N GLU A 114 -0.86 22.98 9.47
CA GLU A 114 -1.98 22.55 8.63
C GLU A 114 -3.01 21.78 9.45
N LEU A 115 -2.61 20.97 10.43
CA LEU A 115 -3.56 20.36 11.37
C LEU A 115 -4.33 21.40 12.21
N LEU A 116 -3.74 22.57 12.47
CA LEU A 116 -4.36 23.65 13.25
C LEU A 116 -5.24 24.58 12.38
N HIS A 117 -4.91 24.73 11.09
CA HIS A 117 -5.58 25.66 10.18
C HIS A 117 -6.52 25.00 9.18
N ASN A 118 -6.34 23.70 8.89
CA ASN A 118 -7.20 22.96 7.99
C ASN A 118 -8.27 22.23 8.81
N ALA A 119 -9.51 22.71 8.71
CA ALA A 119 -10.68 22.02 9.22
C ALA A 119 -11.44 21.39 8.05
N GLY A 120 -11.87 20.14 8.20
CA GLY A 120 -12.68 19.45 7.20
C GLY A 120 -12.07 18.19 6.60
N VAL A 121 -12.79 17.68 5.61
CA VAL A 121 -12.39 16.54 4.79
C VAL A 121 -11.91 17.08 3.45
N PHE A 122 -10.69 16.72 3.07
CA PHE A 122 -10.16 17.03 1.75
C PHE A 122 -10.27 15.79 0.86
N HIS A 123 -10.97 15.95 -0.26
CA HIS A 123 -11.14 14.90 -1.24
C HIS A 123 -10.04 14.96 -2.28
N PHE A 124 -9.40 13.83 -2.54
CA PHE A 124 -8.37 13.70 -3.53
C PHE A 124 -8.86 12.76 -4.65
N PRO A 125 -8.93 13.25 -5.90
CA PRO A 125 -9.13 12.34 -7.03
C PRO A 125 -7.94 11.38 -7.03
N ARG A 126 -8.24 10.08 -6.99
CA ARG A 126 -7.31 8.96 -6.79
C ARG A 126 -5.86 9.33 -7.12
N VAL A 127 -5.10 9.70 -6.10
CA VAL A 127 -3.70 10.16 -6.22
C VAL A 127 -2.83 9.07 -6.88
N SER A 128 -3.28 7.82 -6.82
CA SER A 128 -2.66 6.65 -7.44
C SER A 128 -3.20 6.25 -8.82
N CYS A 129 -4.10 7.01 -9.46
CA CYS A 129 -4.64 6.63 -10.78
C CYS A 129 -3.78 7.10 -11.96
N ALA A 130 -3.14 8.27 -11.87
CA ALA A 130 -2.48 8.85 -13.05
C ALA A 130 -1.30 9.81 -12.81
N ALA A 131 -1.00 10.27 -11.60
CA ALA A 131 -0.04 11.37 -11.44
C ALA A 131 1.43 10.88 -11.43
N ALA A 132 1.99 10.73 -12.63
CA ALA A 132 3.41 10.59 -12.98
C ALA A 132 4.25 9.48 -12.31
N SER A 133 5.08 8.83 -13.13
CA SER A 133 6.25 8.13 -12.58
C SER A 133 7.08 9.16 -11.82
N ALA A 134 7.57 8.77 -10.64
CA ALA A 134 8.55 9.57 -9.90
C ALA A 134 9.96 9.00 -10.07
N ASP A 135 10.16 8.04 -11.00
CA ASP A 135 11.47 7.41 -11.20
C ASP A 135 12.52 8.37 -11.78
N ASP A 136 12.08 9.33 -12.61
CA ASP A 136 12.93 10.34 -13.25
C ASP A 136 12.83 11.72 -12.57
N ALA A 137 12.12 11.81 -11.45
CA ALA A 137 11.95 13.06 -10.72
C ALA A 137 13.19 13.35 -9.87
N ASP A 138 13.58 14.63 -9.81
CA ASP A 138 14.61 15.11 -8.89
C ASP A 138 14.01 15.17 -7.47
N LEU A 139 14.30 14.15 -6.68
CA LEU A 139 13.78 13.94 -5.34
C LEU A 139 14.93 13.84 -4.34
N ASP A 140 14.67 14.23 -3.09
CA ASP A 140 15.63 14.04 -2.00
C ASP A 140 16.06 12.56 -1.95
N PRO A 141 17.38 12.26 -2.00
CA PRO A 141 17.88 10.89 -1.92
C PRO A 141 17.35 10.09 -0.72
N GLY A 142 17.15 10.74 0.43
CA GLY A 142 16.62 10.10 1.63
C GLY A 142 15.17 9.64 1.51
N VAL A 143 14.39 10.29 0.63
CA VAL A 143 12.99 9.97 0.32
C VAL A 143 12.89 9.01 -0.86
N ALA A 144 13.75 9.18 -1.87
CA ALA A 144 13.66 8.45 -3.13
C ALA A 144 14.39 7.10 -3.15
N GLU A 145 15.20 6.81 -2.13
CA GLU A 145 15.89 5.54 -1.99
C GLU A 145 14.88 4.38 -1.95
N LEU A 146 15.12 3.37 -2.79
CA LEU A 146 14.25 2.19 -2.86
C LEU A 146 14.33 1.37 -1.55
N PRO A 147 13.22 0.74 -1.11
CA PRO A 147 13.27 -0.21 -0.01
C PRO A 147 14.30 -1.31 -0.29
N PRO A 148 15.08 -1.76 0.72
CA PRO A 148 16.11 -2.77 0.52
C PRO A 148 15.57 -4.04 -0.13
N ARG A 149 16.20 -4.49 -1.20
CA ARG A 149 15.76 -5.68 -1.94
C ARG A 149 15.60 -6.94 -1.06
N PRO A 150 16.51 -7.25 -0.11
CA PRO A 150 16.33 -8.41 0.77
C PRO A 150 15.07 -8.32 1.65
N LEU A 151 14.70 -7.12 2.09
CA LEU A 151 13.47 -6.86 2.85
C LEU A 151 12.24 -7.20 1.99
N LEU A 152 12.23 -6.72 0.74
CA LEU A 152 11.15 -6.96 -0.21
C LEU A 152 11.04 -8.44 -0.60
N GLU A 153 12.16 -9.14 -0.80
CA GLU A 153 12.19 -10.58 -1.10
C GLU A 153 11.59 -11.41 0.03
N ARG A 154 11.90 -11.05 1.29
CA ARG A 154 11.33 -11.70 2.47
C ARG A 154 9.83 -11.41 2.60
N LEU A 155 9.42 -10.15 2.45
CA LEU A 155 8.02 -9.73 2.49
C LEU A 155 7.19 -10.43 1.40
N ALA A 156 7.67 -10.40 0.16
CA ALA A 156 7.01 -11.02 -0.98
C ALA A 156 6.88 -12.53 -0.79
N ARG A 157 7.92 -13.22 -0.32
CA ARG A 157 7.88 -14.66 -0.04
C ARG A 157 6.82 -15.01 1.00
N GLU A 158 6.77 -14.27 2.10
CA GLU A 158 5.82 -14.55 3.18
C GLU A 158 4.37 -14.23 2.77
N LEU A 159 4.16 -13.13 2.03
CA LEU A 159 2.84 -12.82 1.46
C LEU A 159 2.37 -13.86 0.45
N ARG A 160 3.25 -14.34 -0.44
CA ARG A 160 2.92 -15.45 -1.36
C ARG A 160 2.49 -16.70 -0.60
N ARG A 161 3.22 -17.06 0.46
CA ARG A 161 2.92 -18.23 1.29
C ARG A 161 1.56 -18.11 1.99
N ARG A 162 1.26 -16.95 2.58
CA ARG A 162 0.04 -16.72 3.36
C ARG A 162 -1.20 -16.52 2.47
N LEU A 163 -1.06 -15.77 1.39
CA LEU A 163 -2.17 -15.40 0.52
C LEU A 163 -2.40 -16.43 -0.60
N GLY A 164 -1.42 -17.31 -0.89
CA GLY A 164 -1.48 -18.24 -2.01
C GLY A 164 -1.44 -17.55 -3.38
N LEU A 165 -1.01 -16.28 -3.43
CA LEU A 165 -0.95 -15.49 -4.65
C LEU A 165 0.44 -15.56 -5.29
N HIS A 166 0.49 -15.40 -6.60
CA HIS A 166 1.75 -15.28 -7.36
C HIS A 166 1.88 -13.94 -8.09
N LEU A 167 0.75 -13.30 -8.38
CA LEU A 167 0.64 -12.08 -9.17
C LEU A 167 -0.10 -11.04 -8.35
N PHE A 168 0.65 -10.10 -7.77
CA PHE A 168 0.10 -9.00 -6.99
C PHE A 168 1.10 -7.85 -6.96
N ASN A 169 0.65 -6.67 -6.56
CA ASN A 169 1.56 -5.61 -6.13
C ASN A 169 1.24 -5.18 -4.70
N ILE A 170 2.23 -4.55 -4.09
CA ILE A 170 2.17 -3.93 -2.78
C ILE A 170 2.48 -2.46 -2.96
N ASP A 171 1.68 -1.60 -2.34
CA ASP A 171 1.93 -0.17 -2.29
C ASP A 171 2.54 0.12 -0.90
N ILE A 172 3.82 0.53 -0.90
CA ILE A 172 4.64 0.73 0.31
C ILE A 172 5.06 2.19 0.42
N ILE A 173 4.95 2.75 1.62
CA ILE A 173 5.51 4.07 1.95
C ILE A 173 6.61 3.92 3.00
N ARG A 174 7.57 4.86 3.00
CA ARG A 174 8.62 4.97 4.03
C ARG A 174 8.26 6.13 4.95
N GLU A 175 8.30 5.93 6.26
CA GLU A 175 8.02 7.01 7.22
C GLU A 175 9.06 8.13 7.09
N HIS A 176 8.60 9.36 6.91
CA HIS A 176 9.46 10.52 6.76
C HIS A 176 10.40 10.66 7.95
N GLY A 177 11.69 10.93 7.67
CA GLY A 177 12.72 11.10 8.71
C GLY A 177 13.29 9.78 9.23
N THR A 178 12.78 8.64 8.75
CA THR A 178 13.32 7.32 9.03
C THR A 178 13.98 6.74 7.79
N ARG A 179 14.91 5.81 7.97
CA ARG A 179 15.52 5.07 6.84
C ARG A 179 14.92 3.69 6.65
N ASP A 180 14.39 3.12 7.72
CA ASP A 180 14.12 1.69 7.85
C ASP A 180 12.69 1.38 8.33
N CYS A 181 11.82 2.38 8.49
CA CYS A 181 10.41 2.19 8.83
C CYS A 181 9.54 2.22 7.57
N PHE A 182 9.01 1.07 7.18
CA PHE A 182 8.13 0.93 6.01
C PHE A 182 6.72 0.52 6.41
N TYR A 183 5.74 1.02 5.66
CA TYR A 183 4.33 0.71 5.86
C TYR A 183 3.69 0.22 4.56
N VAL A 184 3.04 -0.93 4.61
CA VAL A 184 2.19 -1.41 3.51
C VAL A 184 0.82 -0.77 3.66
N ILE A 185 0.40 0.00 2.66
CA ILE A 185 -0.88 0.73 2.69
C ILE A 185 -1.96 0.12 1.80
N ASP A 186 -1.57 -0.69 0.82
CA ASP A 186 -2.48 -1.40 -0.08
C ASP A 186 -1.83 -2.63 -0.72
N ILE A 187 -2.64 -3.65 -1.05
CA ILE A 187 -2.21 -4.85 -1.79
C ILE A 187 -3.30 -5.19 -2.80
N ASN A 188 -2.94 -5.25 -4.09
CA ASN A 188 -3.90 -5.61 -5.14
C ASN A 188 -3.54 -6.95 -5.75
N TYR A 189 -4.53 -7.84 -5.86
CA TYR A 189 -4.42 -9.06 -6.64
C TYR A 189 -4.49 -8.73 -8.14
N PHE A 190 -3.55 -9.27 -8.92
CA PHE A 190 -3.47 -9.09 -10.37
C PHE A 190 -3.68 -7.62 -10.81
N PRO A 191 -2.76 -6.71 -10.46
CA PRO A 191 -2.85 -5.31 -10.87
C PRO A 191 -2.64 -5.13 -12.38
N GLY A 192 -2.83 -3.91 -12.87
CA GLY A 192 -2.37 -3.54 -14.21
C GLY A 192 -0.84 -3.48 -14.26
N TYR A 193 -0.22 -4.30 -15.11
CA TYR A 193 1.24 -4.38 -15.26
C TYR A 193 1.81 -3.53 -16.39
N GLY A 194 0.99 -2.86 -17.20
CA GLY A 194 1.47 -2.07 -18.35
C GLY A 194 2.36 -0.86 -17.99
N LYS A 195 2.50 -0.54 -16.70
CA LYS A 195 3.43 0.48 -16.19
C LYS A 195 4.62 -0.12 -15.41
N MET A 196 4.77 -1.44 -15.44
CA MET A 196 5.92 -2.15 -14.88
C MET A 196 6.97 -2.28 -15.99
N PRO A 197 8.20 -1.79 -15.81
CA PRO A 197 9.25 -1.97 -16.81
C PRO A 197 9.52 -3.46 -17.03
N GLU A 198 9.76 -3.84 -18.29
CA GLU A 198 10.12 -5.21 -18.70
C GLU A 198 9.03 -6.26 -18.39
N TYR A 199 7.77 -5.84 -18.28
CA TYR A 199 6.69 -6.75 -17.87
C TYR A 199 6.52 -7.94 -18.82
N GLU A 200 6.72 -7.76 -20.12
CA GLU A 200 6.59 -8.83 -21.12
C GLU A 200 7.55 -9.99 -20.82
N HIS A 201 8.82 -9.68 -20.57
CA HIS A 201 9.85 -10.67 -20.28
C HIS A 201 9.60 -11.33 -18.93
N ILE A 202 9.34 -10.54 -17.89
CA ILE A 202 9.10 -11.05 -16.53
C ILE A 202 7.88 -11.99 -16.51
N PHE A 203 6.80 -11.64 -17.21
CA PHE A 203 5.62 -12.51 -17.32
C PHE A 203 5.91 -13.79 -18.09
N THR A 204 6.63 -13.69 -19.21
CA THR A 204 6.99 -14.85 -20.02
C THR A 204 7.83 -15.83 -19.21
N ASP A 205 8.86 -15.35 -18.52
CA ASP A 205 9.72 -16.14 -17.65
C ASP A 205 8.93 -16.79 -16.52
N PHE A 206 7.99 -16.05 -15.92
CA PHE A 206 7.11 -16.59 -14.90
C PHE A 206 6.26 -17.75 -15.43
N LEU A 207 5.60 -17.58 -16.57
CA LEU A 207 4.80 -18.65 -17.18
C LEU A 207 5.65 -19.88 -17.53
N LEU A 208 6.85 -19.68 -18.07
CA LEU A 208 7.80 -20.75 -18.35
C LEU A 208 8.20 -21.49 -17.05
N SER A 209 8.46 -20.75 -15.97
CA SER A 209 8.82 -21.33 -14.67
C SER A 209 7.71 -22.24 -14.10
N LEU A 210 6.44 -21.89 -14.31
CA LEU A 210 5.30 -22.72 -13.89
C LEU A 210 5.24 -24.03 -14.66
N VAL A 211 5.51 -24.00 -15.97
CA VAL A 211 5.54 -25.21 -16.82
C VAL A 211 6.68 -26.13 -16.38
N GLN A 212 7.89 -25.58 -16.21
CA GLN A 212 9.06 -26.35 -15.78
C GLN A 212 8.87 -26.93 -14.38
N GLY A 213 8.29 -26.17 -13.45
CA GLY A 213 7.97 -26.64 -12.10
C GLY A 213 6.98 -27.80 -12.09
N LYS A 214 5.96 -27.77 -12.96
CA LYS A 214 5.01 -28.89 -13.14
C LYS A 214 5.71 -30.14 -13.71
N CYS A 215 6.61 -29.98 -14.68
CA CYS A 215 7.38 -31.10 -15.24
C CYS A 215 8.28 -31.75 -14.18
N LYS A 216 8.99 -30.96 -13.37
CA LYS A 216 9.84 -31.47 -12.28
C LYS A 216 9.04 -32.23 -11.22
N LYS A 217 7.88 -31.70 -10.78
CA LYS A 217 7.00 -32.39 -9.82
C LYS A 217 6.42 -33.70 -10.36
N ARG A 218 6.05 -33.73 -11.65
CA ARG A 218 5.58 -34.97 -12.30
C ARG A 218 6.68 -36.03 -12.45
N ALA A 219 7.93 -35.61 -12.67
CA ALA A 219 9.07 -36.52 -12.70
C ALA A 219 9.38 -37.08 -11.31
N ALA A 220 9.33 -36.23 -10.27
CA ALA A 220 9.57 -36.66 -8.88
C ALA A 220 8.50 -37.63 -8.34
N ASN A 221 7.23 -37.49 -8.73
CA ASN A 221 6.16 -38.39 -8.32
C ASN A 221 6.10 -39.72 -9.11
N LYS A 222 7.00 -39.91 -10.10
CA LYS A 222 7.12 -41.15 -10.87
C LYS A 222 8.28 -42.03 -10.39
N CYS A 223 9.09 -41.54 -9.46
CA CYS A 223 10.07 -42.32 -8.70
C CYS A 223 9.48 -42.67 -7.34
#